data_AF-A0A8K0UM38-F1
#
_entry.id   AF-A0A8K0UM38-F1
#
_cell.length_a   1.000
_cell.length_b   1.000
_cell.length_c   1.000
_cell.angle_alpha   90.00
_cell.angle_beta   90.00
_cell.angle_gamma   90.00
#
_symmetry.space_group_name_H-M   'P 1'
#
loop_
_entity.id
_entity.type
_entity.pdbx_description
1 polymer ?
#
loop_
_entity_poly.entity_id
_entity_poly.type
_entity_poly.pdbx_seq_one_letter_code
_entity_poly.pdbx_strand_id
1 'polypeptide(L)'
;MDTSESPWEDDSPWGDNPKSIQDSEWSKISSDFQNAGYREGITAGKESHLQQGFDEGFAQTGAPLGREIGLLRGAASAILSLLTSKNPLPGLTSDSNRDALVQEARYINSELSEIRFSDVVPPDLEAIAHAREHLEAANEDDRSMDIELGEEVESKRKMESLEDAMAKMGAGSITAEVKKGRPKPDDVVRLRGRLTQLSEKLGVPLGLL
;
A
#
# COMPACT_ATOMS: atom_id res chain seq x y z
N MET A 1 -10.06 -48.13 -78.04
CA MET A 1 -10.26 -48.18 -76.58
C MET A 1 -9.83 -46.83 -76.07
N ASP A 2 -10.82 -46.08 -75.64
CA ASP A 2 -10.78 -44.68 -75.27
C ASP A 2 -10.16 -44.57 -73.87
N THR A 3 -8.96 -43.98 -73.76
CA THR A 3 -8.41 -43.56 -72.47
C THR A 3 -9.03 -42.21 -72.17
N SER A 4 -10.16 -42.23 -71.47
CA SER A 4 -10.78 -41.04 -70.88
C SER A 4 -9.85 -40.50 -69.79
N GLU A 5 -8.82 -39.78 -70.22
CA GLU A 5 -8.01 -38.90 -69.40
C GLU A 5 -8.93 -37.75 -68.97
N SER A 6 -9.11 -37.61 -67.66
CA SER A 6 -10.00 -36.63 -67.07
C SER A 6 -9.24 -35.30 -66.94
N PRO A 7 -9.48 -34.21 -67.74
CA PRO A 7 -9.16 -32.82 -67.38
C PRO A 7 -9.58 -32.26 -66.02
N TRP A 8 -9.83 -33.11 -65.04
CA TRP A 8 -10.02 -32.70 -63.66
C TRP A 8 -8.85 -33.17 -62.78
N GLU A 9 -7.65 -33.42 -63.34
CA GLU A 9 -6.40 -33.34 -62.56
C GLU A 9 -6.14 -31.87 -62.20
N ASP A 10 -6.90 -31.44 -61.20
CA ASP A 10 -6.62 -30.47 -60.13
C ASP A 10 -5.43 -29.51 -60.28
N ASP A 11 -5.42 -28.71 -61.36
CA ASP A 11 -4.72 -27.41 -61.37
C ASP A 11 -5.57 -26.35 -60.65
N SER A 12 -5.94 -26.64 -59.40
CA SER A 12 -6.44 -25.60 -58.52
C SER A 12 -5.25 -24.73 -58.10
N PRO A 13 -5.28 -23.39 -58.25
CA PRO A 13 -4.27 -22.50 -57.67
C PRO A 13 -4.31 -22.50 -56.12
N TRP A 14 -5.24 -23.27 -55.55
CA TRP A 14 -5.36 -23.66 -54.15
C TRP A 14 -4.92 -25.12 -53.93
N GLY A 15 -4.04 -25.64 -54.78
CA GLY A 15 -3.27 -26.86 -54.56
C GLY A 15 -2.26 -26.66 -53.45
N ASP A 16 -2.72 -26.16 -52.31
CA ASP A 16 -1.96 -26.12 -51.09
C ASP A 16 -1.74 -27.57 -50.68
N ASN A 17 -0.52 -28.05 -50.91
CA ASN A 17 -0.06 -29.32 -50.41
C ASN A 17 -0.45 -29.41 -48.92
N PRO A 18 -1.29 -30.37 -48.50
CA PRO A 18 -1.82 -30.39 -47.12
C PRO A 18 -0.71 -30.39 -46.07
N LYS A 19 0.50 -30.85 -46.43
CA LYS A 19 1.71 -30.76 -45.63
C LYS A 19 2.23 -29.32 -45.43
N SER A 20 2.18 -28.44 -46.43
CA SER A 20 2.66 -27.05 -46.29
C SER A 20 1.71 -26.21 -45.44
N ILE A 21 0.39 -26.41 -45.55
CA ILE A 21 -0.58 -25.83 -44.61
C ILE A 21 -0.27 -26.35 -43.20
N GLN A 22 -0.13 -27.66 -43.05
CA GLN A 22 0.13 -28.27 -41.74
C GLN A 22 1.41 -27.72 -41.10
N ASP A 23 2.52 -27.62 -41.85
CA ASP A 23 3.79 -27.07 -41.37
C ASP A 23 3.69 -25.57 -41.00
N SER A 24 2.89 -24.80 -41.74
CA SER A 24 2.65 -23.39 -41.43
C SER A 24 1.81 -23.21 -40.16
N GLU A 25 0.80 -24.06 -39.95
CA GLU A 25 -0.03 -24.07 -38.75
C GLU A 25 0.78 -24.55 -37.53
N TRP A 26 1.62 -25.57 -37.69
CA TRP A 26 2.56 -26.00 -36.65
C TRP A 26 3.55 -24.90 -36.26
N SER A 27 4.06 -24.15 -37.24
CA SER A 27 4.99 -23.04 -36.99
C SER A 27 4.32 -21.89 -36.25
N LYS A 28 3.08 -21.54 -36.61
CA LYS A 28 2.28 -20.54 -35.88
C LYS A 28 2.02 -20.98 -34.44
N ILE A 29 1.52 -22.21 -34.26
CA ILE A 29 1.26 -22.79 -32.93
C ILE A 29 2.53 -22.78 -32.08
N SER A 30 3.67 -23.18 -32.64
CA SER A 30 4.95 -23.17 -31.93
C SER A 30 5.38 -21.75 -31.52
N SER A 31 5.24 -20.78 -32.43
CA SER A 31 5.53 -19.37 -32.15
C SER A 31 4.64 -18.82 -31.03
N ASP A 32 3.35 -19.13 -31.07
CA ASP A 32 2.38 -18.68 -30.07
C ASP A 32 2.66 -19.30 -28.70
N PHE A 33 2.98 -20.60 -28.63
CA PHE A 33 3.38 -21.25 -27.39
C PHE A 33 4.69 -20.67 -26.84
N GLN A 34 5.67 -20.39 -27.69
CA GLN A 34 6.94 -19.81 -27.26
C GLN A 34 6.77 -18.37 -26.75
N ASN A 35 5.98 -17.55 -27.44
CA ASN A 35 5.67 -16.19 -27.02
C ASN A 35 4.82 -16.16 -25.75
N ALA A 36 3.84 -17.06 -25.63
CA ALA A 36 3.04 -17.21 -24.43
C ALA A 36 3.90 -17.66 -23.24
N GLY A 37 4.73 -18.68 -23.41
CA GLY A 37 5.64 -19.16 -22.37
C GLY A 37 6.69 -18.14 -21.95
N TYR A 38 7.20 -17.33 -22.89
CA TYR A 38 8.10 -16.21 -22.57
C TYR A 38 7.38 -15.12 -21.76
N ARG A 39 6.18 -14.71 -22.18
CA ARG A 39 5.38 -13.74 -21.42
C ARG A 39 5.03 -14.25 -20.02
N GLU A 40 4.60 -15.52 -19.94
CA GLU A 40 4.26 -16.17 -18.68
C GLU A 40 5.48 -16.28 -17.76
N GLY A 41 6.64 -16.68 -18.28
CA GLY A 41 7.89 -16.75 -17.52
C GLY A 41 8.36 -15.40 -16.98
N ILE A 42 8.28 -14.33 -17.79
CA ILE A 42 8.60 -12.96 -17.34
C ILE A 42 7.60 -12.50 -16.28
N THR A 43 6.30 -12.75 -16.49
CA THR A 43 5.25 -12.36 -15.54
C THR A 43 5.43 -13.09 -14.21
N ALA A 44 5.60 -14.41 -14.24
CA ALA A 44 5.81 -15.23 -13.04
C ALA A 44 7.10 -14.87 -12.30
N GLY A 45 8.19 -14.57 -13.03
CA GLY A 45 9.45 -14.13 -12.43
C GLY A 45 9.32 -12.78 -11.71
N LYS A 46 8.62 -11.82 -12.34
CA LYS A 46 8.34 -10.50 -11.74
C LYS A 46 7.42 -10.62 -10.52
N GLU A 47 6.34 -11.38 -10.64
CA GLU A 47 5.40 -11.63 -9.54
C GLU A 47 6.09 -12.29 -8.34
N SER A 48 6.97 -13.27 -8.58
CA SER A 48 7.72 -13.94 -7.51
C SER A 48 8.64 -12.98 -6.75
N HIS A 49 9.34 -12.07 -7.43
CA HIS A 49 10.20 -11.09 -6.77
C HIS A 49 9.40 -10.02 -6.04
N LEU A 50 8.30 -9.54 -6.65
CA LEU A 50 7.42 -8.55 -6.06
C LEU A 50 6.75 -9.07 -4.77
N GLN A 51 6.26 -10.31 -4.81
CA GLN A 51 5.60 -10.94 -3.66
C GLN A 51 6.57 -11.11 -2.49
N GLN A 52 7.81 -11.54 -2.75
CA GLN A 52 8.82 -11.68 -1.70
C GLN A 52 9.15 -10.33 -1.06
N GLY A 53 9.31 -9.27 -1.85
CA GLY A 53 9.54 -7.92 -1.33
C GLY A 53 8.36 -7.38 -0.50
N PHE A 54 7.12 -7.66 -0.93
CA PHE A 54 5.94 -7.33 -0.15
C PHE A 54 5.88 -8.09 1.18
N ASP A 55 6.09 -9.41 1.15
CA ASP A 55 6.02 -10.26 2.35
C ASP A 55 7.07 -9.82 3.39
N GLU A 56 8.27 -9.48 2.93
CA GLU A 56 9.34 -8.94 3.77
C GLU A 56 8.96 -7.58 4.37
N GLY A 57 8.52 -6.63 3.54
CA GLY A 57 8.09 -5.31 4.01
C GLY A 57 6.91 -5.39 4.98
N PHE A 58 5.96 -6.30 4.73
CA PHE A 58 4.83 -6.57 5.62
C PHE A 58 5.30 -7.17 6.96
N ALA A 59 6.16 -8.19 6.94
CA ALA A 59 6.60 -8.86 8.16
C ALA A 59 7.51 -7.99 9.04
N GLN A 60 8.43 -7.24 8.42
CA GLN A 60 9.45 -6.48 9.15
C GLN A 60 8.94 -5.10 9.59
N THR A 61 8.13 -4.44 8.77
CA THR A 61 7.74 -3.03 9.00
C THR A 61 6.23 -2.87 9.12
N GLY A 62 5.48 -3.39 8.14
CA GLY A 62 4.02 -3.27 8.03
C GLY A 62 3.26 -3.72 9.28
N ALA A 63 3.35 -5.02 9.58
CA ALA A 63 2.61 -5.65 10.65
C ALA A 63 3.04 -5.18 12.05
N PRO A 64 4.34 -5.05 12.38
CA PRO A 64 4.76 -4.55 13.70
C PRO A 64 4.30 -3.12 13.96
N LEU A 65 4.55 -2.21 13.02
CA LEU A 65 4.21 -0.79 13.18
C LEU A 65 2.69 -0.57 13.15
N GLY A 66 1.98 -1.24 12.23
CA GLY A 66 0.52 -1.20 12.16
C GLY A 66 -0.14 -1.69 13.44
N ARG A 67 0.40 -2.77 14.04
CA ARG A 67 -0.06 -3.29 15.33
C ARG A 67 0.18 -2.28 16.45
N GLU A 68 1.36 -1.67 16.54
CA GLU A 68 1.67 -0.68 17.59
C GLU A 68 0.72 0.53 17.53
N ILE A 69 0.55 1.13 16.35
CA ILE A 69 -0.36 2.27 16.15
C ILE A 69 -1.81 1.86 16.45
N GLY A 70 -2.22 0.65 16.01
CA GLY A 70 -3.54 0.11 16.29
C GLY A 70 -3.82 -0.05 17.78
N LEU A 71 -2.86 -0.58 18.54
CA LEU A 71 -2.96 -0.73 20.00
C LEU A 71 -3.07 0.63 20.69
N LEU A 72 -2.24 1.61 20.29
CA LEU A 72 -2.30 2.97 20.84
C LEU A 72 -3.67 3.62 20.62
N ARG A 73 -4.21 3.53 19.39
CA ARG A 73 -5.54 4.05 19.05
C ARG A 73 -6.64 3.36 19.84
N GLY A 74 -6.57 2.04 19.96
CA GLY A 74 -7.51 1.24 20.73
C GLY A 74 -7.51 1.61 22.21
N ALA A 75 -6.33 1.72 22.81
CA ALA A 75 -6.16 2.12 24.20
C ALA A 75 -6.69 3.55 24.45
N ALA A 76 -6.33 4.52 23.61
CA ALA A 76 -6.84 5.89 23.72
C ALA A 76 -8.37 5.97 23.60
N SER A 77 -8.95 5.23 22.65
CA SER A 77 -10.41 5.16 22.47
C SER A 77 -11.11 4.50 23.65
N ALA A 78 -10.55 3.41 24.19
CA ALA A 78 -11.09 2.71 25.35
C ALA A 78 -11.08 3.61 26.60
N ILE A 79 -9.97 4.32 26.83
CA ILE A 79 -9.85 5.24 27.95
C ILE A 79 -10.82 6.43 27.79
N LEU A 80 -10.93 7.00 26.59
CA LEU A 80 -11.89 8.07 26.32
C LEU A 80 -13.34 7.58 26.55
N SER A 81 -13.67 6.36 26.14
CA SER A 81 -14.98 5.75 26.39
C SER A 81 -15.26 5.57 27.88
N LEU A 82 -14.28 5.07 28.63
CA LEU A 82 -14.38 4.92 30.09
C LEU A 82 -14.60 6.27 30.79
N LEU A 83 -13.85 7.29 30.36
CA LEU A 83 -13.93 8.66 30.88
C LEU A 83 -15.20 9.40 30.44
N THR A 84 -15.90 8.96 29.40
CA THR A 84 -17.16 9.59 28.93
C THR A 84 -18.39 8.75 29.23
N SER A 85 -18.21 7.54 29.78
CA SER A 85 -19.28 6.64 30.17
C SER A 85 -20.21 7.27 31.21
N LYS A 86 -21.51 6.99 31.06
CA LYS A 86 -22.59 7.40 31.98
C LYS A 86 -22.55 6.66 33.32
N ASN A 87 -21.89 5.49 33.36
CA ASN A 87 -21.69 4.70 34.58
C ASN A 87 -20.17 4.56 34.83
N PRO A 88 -19.53 5.58 35.43
CA PRO A 88 -18.10 5.52 35.71
C PRO A 88 -17.80 4.44 36.75
N LEU A 89 -16.65 3.78 36.63
CA LEU A 89 -16.19 2.85 37.66
C LEU A 89 -16.11 3.56 39.02
N PRO A 90 -16.56 2.94 40.13
CA PRO A 90 -16.44 3.52 41.46
C PRO A 90 -14.97 3.81 41.80
N GLY A 91 -14.65 5.05 42.16
CA GLY A 91 -13.29 5.47 42.53
C GLY A 91 -12.43 6.04 41.39
N LEU A 92 -12.96 6.14 40.17
CA LEU A 92 -12.21 6.58 38.98
C LEU A 92 -12.04 8.12 38.87
N THR A 93 -11.65 8.78 39.96
CA THR A 93 -11.36 10.23 40.13
C THR A 93 -12.50 11.14 40.60
N SER A 94 -12.16 12.15 41.41
CA SER A 94 -13.05 13.25 41.79
C SER A 94 -13.41 14.10 40.57
N ASP A 95 -14.66 14.54 40.49
CA ASP A 95 -15.25 15.21 39.31
C ASP A 95 -14.40 16.38 38.76
N SER A 96 -13.68 17.11 39.62
CA SER A 96 -12.85 18.26 39.22
C SER A 96 -11.66 17.92 38.30
N ASN A 97 -11.12 16.70 38.37
CA ASN A 97 -10.01 16.26 37.50
C ASN A 97 -10.49 15.48 36.28
N ARG A 98 -11.75 15.06 36.25
CA ARG A 98 -12.32 14.22 35.19
C ARG A 98 -12.36 14.97 33.86
N ASP A 99 -12.75 16.24 33.85
CA ASP A 99 -12.80 17.04 32.62
C ASP A 99 -11.41 17.23 32.01
N ALA A 100 -10.38 17.48 32.83
CA ALA A 100 -9.00 17.59 32.35
C ALA A 100 -8.50 16.27 31.72
N LEU A 101 -8.83 15.13 32.33
CA LEU A 101 -8.49 13.81 31.80
C LEU A 101 -9.25 13.50 30.50
N VAL A 102 -10.52 13.90 30.41
CA VAL A 102 -11.31 13.76 29.18
C VAL A 102 -10.70 14.58 28.05
N GLN A 103 -10.30 15.83 28.31
CA GLN A 103 -9.67 16.68 27.30
C GLN A 103 -8.33 16.10 26.84
N GLU A 104 -7.51 15.60 27.76
CA GLU A 104 -6.24 14.96 27.44
C GLU A 104 -6.45 13.68 26.60
N ALA A 105 -7.42 12.83 26.96
CA ALA A 105 -7.75 11.63 26.18
C ALA A 105 -8.29 11.97 24.79
N ARG A 106 -9.10 13.03 24.65
CA ARG A 106 -9.57 13.54 23.34
C ARG A 106 -8.41 14.02 22.48
N TYR A 107 -7.50 14.78 23.07
CA TYR A 107 -6.30 15.25 22.39
C TYR A 107 -5.46 14.06 21.89
N ILE A 108 -5.11 13.11 22.76
CA ILE A 108 -4.31 11.95 22.34
C ILE A 108 -5.03 11.16 21.23
N ASN A 109 -6.35 11.02 21.30
CA ASN A 109 -7.11 10.30 20.28
C ASN A 109 -7.14 11.04 18.93
N SER A 110 -7.30 12.36 18.91
CA SER A 110 -7.26 13.13 17.66
C SER A 110 -5.88 13.05 17.02
N GLU A 111 -4.83 13.22 17.83
CA GLU A 111 -3.44 13.11 17.37
C GLU A 111 -3.12 11.74 16.77
N LEU A 112 -3.46 10.66 17.49
CA LEU A 112 -3.23 9.31 17.00
C LEU A 112 -4.06 9.00 15.75
N SER A 113 -5.22 9.62 15.57
CA SER A 113 -6.05 9.43 14.37
C SER A 113 -5.49 10.12 13.13
N GLU A 114 -4.77 11.23 13.31
CA GLU A 114 -4.15 11.99 12.21
C GLU A 114 -2.89 11.33 11.66
N ILE A 115 -2.22 10.49 12.46
CA ILE A 115 -0.98 9.81 12.07
C ILE A 115 -1.25 8.80 10.93
N ARG A 116 -0.66 9.00 9.76
CA ARG A 116 -0.71 8.03 8.66
C ARG A 116 0.47 7.06 8.75
N PHE A 117 0.29 5.87 8.17
CA PHE A 117 1.35 4.88 8.09
C PHE A 117 2.57 5.43 7.31
N SER A 118 2.32 6.14 6.20
CA SER A 118 3.34 6.79 5.37
C SER A 118 4.17 7.87 6.09
N ASP A 119 3.69 8.40 7.23
CA ASP A 119 4.39 9.42 8.01
C ASP A 119 5.38 8.83 9.03
N VAL A 120 5.16 7.57 9.45
CA VAL A 120 5.90 6.93 10.55
C VAL A 120 6.85 5.85 10.03
N VAL A 121 6.59 5.29 8.86
CA VAL A 121 7.42 4.27 8.24
C VAL A 121 8.80 4.81 7.92
N PRO A 122 9.89 4.10 8.32
CA PRO A 122 11.23 4.42 7.89
C PRO A 122 11.34 4.43 6.36
N PRO A 123 12.04 5.40 5.76
CA PRO A 123 12.26 5.40 4.32
C PRO A 123 13.02 4.14 3.90
N ASP A 124 12.49 3.42 2.92
CA ASP A 124 13.12 2.23 2.35
C ASP A 124 14.32 2.64 1.49
N LEU A 125 15.52 2.52 2.07
CA LEU A 125 16.77 2.91 1.44
C LEU A 125 17.13 2.00 0.25
N GLU A 126 16.70 0.74 0.29
CA GLU A 126 16.97 -0.25 -0.76
C GLU A 126 16.07 0.02 -1.98
N ALA A 127 14.78 0.29 -1.76
CA ALA A 127 13.88 0.72 -2.82
C ALA A 127 14.31 2.06 -3.45
N ILE A 128 14.82 3.01 -2.64
CA ILE A 128 15.35 4.29 -3.15
C ILE A 128 16.61 4.08 -4.00
N ALA A 129 17.53 3.21 -3.56
CA ALA A 129 18.74 2.89 -4.31
C ALA A 129 18.41 2.18 -5.63
N HIS A 130 17.52 1.19 -5.60
CA HIS A 130 17.09 0.46 -6.79
C HIS A 130 16.37 1.37 -7.81
N ALA A 131 15.48 2.26 -7.35
CA ALA A 131 14.83 3.25 -8.22
C ALA A 131 15.85 4.21 -8.84
N ARG A 132 16.89 4.59 -8.10
CA ARG A 132 17.98 5.44 -8.58
C ARG A 132 18.83 4.74 -9.63
N GLU A 133 19.20 3.48 -9.40
CA GLU A 133 20.00 2.69 -10.34
C GLU A 133 19.24 2.41 -11.65
N HIS A 134 17.92 2.15 -11.59
CA HIS A 134 17.09 2.01 -12.79
C HIS A 134 16.94 3.32 -13.60
N LEU A 135 16.87 4.47 -12.93
CA LEU A 135 16.88 5.79 -13.59
C LEU A 135 18.23 6.06 -14.28
N GLU A 136 19.34 5.60 -13.69
CA GLU A 136 20.69 5.74 -14.26
C GLU A 136 20.98 4.71 -15.37
N ALA A 137 20.31 3.55 -15.37
CA ALA A 137 20.46 2.47 -16.34
C ALA A 137 19.52 2.55 -17.57
N ALA A 138 18.70 3.59 -17.69
CA ALA A 138 17.72 3.77 -18.77
C ALA A 138 18.37 4.07 -20.13
N ASN A 139 19.05 3.08 -20.71
CA ASN A 139 19.16 2.93 -22.15
C ASN A 139 17.87 2.25 -22.66
N GLU A 140 17.47 2.68 -23.85
CA GLU A 140 16.26 2.36 -24.61
C GLU A 140 16.00 0.83 -24.70
N ASP A 141 14.93 0.32 -24.05
CA ASP A 141 13.93 -0.58 -24.69
C ASP A 141 12.87 -1.20 -23.74
N ASP A 142 13.02 -1.20 -22.40
CA ASP A 142 12.02 -1.82 -21.48
C ASP A 142 10.98 -0.83 -20.91
N ARG A 143 10.50 0.11 -21.73
CA ARG A 143 9.73 1.29 -21.28
C ARG A 143 8.22 1.08 -21.12
N SER A 144 7.65 -0.09 -21.42
CA SER A 144 6.19 -0.17 -21.62
C SER A 144 5.34 -0.44 -20.38
N MET A 145 5.90 -0.93 -19.26
CA MET A 145 5.11 -1.27 -18.04
C MET A 145 5.62 -0.62 -16.75
N ASP A 146 6.90 -0.26 -16.63
CA ASP A 146 7.41 0.46 -15.46
C ASP A 146 6.87 1.91 -15.37
N ILE A 147 6.40 2.45 -16.51
CA ILE A 147 5.71 3.74 -16.57
C ILE A 147 4.37 3.69 -15.80
N GLU A 148 3.63 2.57 -15.84
CA GLU A 148 2.32 2.45 -15.18
C GLU A 148 2.43 2.51 -13.65
N LEU A 149 3.41 1.82 -13.05
CA LEU A 149 3.65 1.87 -11.60
C LEU A 149 4.17 3.25 -11.15
N GLY A 150 5.05 3.88 -11.95
CA GLY A 150 5.54 5.23 -11.68
C GLY A 150 4.43 6.27 -11.71
N GLU A 151 3.55 6.22 -12.72
CA GLU A 151 2.39 7.10 -12.84
C GLU A 151 1.40 6.89 -11.69
N GLU A 152 1.16 5.65 -11.25
CA GLU A 152 0.27 5.36 -10.13
C GLU A 152 0.83 5.89 -8.80
N VAL A 153 2.12 5.70 -8.51
CA VAL A 153 2.75 6.22 -7.29
C VAL A 153 2.76 7.75 -7.28
N GLU A 154 3.04 8.38 -8.42
CA GLU A 154 2.94 9.83 -8.55
C GLU A 154 1.52 10.34 -8.33
N SER A 155 0.52 9.65 -8.88
CA SER A 155 -0.89 10.02 -8.69
C SER A 155 -1.30 9.92 -7.22
N LYS A 156 -0.87 8.87 -6.51
CA LYS A 156 -1.09 8.71 -5.06
C LYS A 156 -0.45 9.84 -4.26
N ARG A 157 0.80 10.20 -4.56
CA ARG A 157 1.49 11.34 -3.90
C ARG A 157 0.79 12.67 -4.17
N LYS A 158 0.31 12.89 -5.40
CA LYS A 158 -0.46 14.09 -5.78
C LYS A 158 -1.80 14.14 -5.02
N MET A 159 -2.50 13.00 -4.92
CA MET A 159 -3.74 12.88 -4.15
C MET A 159 -3.52 13.16 -2.65
N GLU A 160 -2.48 12.59 -2.05
CA GLU A 160 -2.11 12.85 -0.65
C GLU A 160 -1.81 14.34 -0.42
N SER A 161 -1.11 15.00 -1.36
CA SER A 161 -0.85 16.44 -1.27
C SER A 161 -2.13 17.28 -1.37
N LEU A 162 -3.12 16.84 -2.15
CA LEU A 162 -4.41 17.49 -2.26
C LEU A 162 -5.24 17.31 -0.99
N GLU A 163 -5.23 16.12 -0.39
CA GLU A 163 -5.85 15.85 0.91
C GLU A 163 -5.24 16.72 2.01
N ASP A 164 -3.91 16.84 2.06
CA ASP A 164 -3.22 17.72 2.99
C ASP A 164 -3.64 19.19 2.81
N ALA A 165 -3.83 19.64 1.56
CA ALA A 165 -4.30 20.98 1.26
C ALA A 165 -5.78 21.19 1.65
N MET A 166 -6.64 20.19 1.42
CA MET A 166 -8.05 20.22 1.82
C MET A 166 -8.23 20.18 3.32
N ALA A 167 -7.47 19.35 4.05
CA ALA A 167 -7.48 19.33 5.51
C ALA A 167 -7.11 20.70 6.11
N LYS A 168 -6.13 21.38 5.50
CA LYS A 168 -5.75 22.76 5.87
C LYS A 168 -6.83 23.80 5.56
N MET A 169 -7.61 23.61 4.50
CA MET A 169 -8.70 24.53 4.12
C MET A 169 -10.00 24.27 4.89
N GLY A 170 -10.30 23.01 5.25
CA GLY A 170 -11.46 22.64 6.07
C GLY A 170 -11.36 23.13 7.52
N ALA A 171 -10.14 23.40 8.01
CA ALA A 171 -9.85 23.95 9.33
C ALA A 171 -9.74 25.50 9.36
N GLY A 172 -10.46 26.20 8.47
CA GLY A 172 -10.42 27.65 8.39
C GLY A 172 -11.18 28.36 9.53
N SER A 173 -10.47 29.23 10.26
CA SER A 173 -10.99 30.42 10.99
C SER A 173 -11.13 30.40 12.53
N ILE A 174 -10.28 29.70 13.29
CA ILE A 174 -10.07 30.11 14.69
C ILE A 174 -8.64 29.80 15.17
N THR A 175 -7.92 30.90 15.46
CA THR A 175 -6.65 30.99 16.20
C THR A 175 -5.38 30.51 15.50
N ALA A 176 -4.41 31.43 15.43
CA ALA A 176 -3.04 31.22 14.98
C ALA A 176 -2.24 30.40 16.00
N GLU A 177 -2.59 29.14 16.18
CA GLU A 177 -1.86 28.20 17.04
C GLU A 177 -1.05 27.24 16.15
N VAL A 178 0.27 27.40 16.21
CA VAL A 178 1.36 26.48 15.83
C VAL A 178 1.13 25.61 14.59
N LYS A 179 1.88 25.91 13.51
CA LYS A 179 2.06 25.05 12.33
C LYS A 179 2.46 23.63 12.77
N LYS A 180 1.48 22.74 12.91
CA LYS A 180 1.76 21.34 13.14
C LYS A 180 2.26 20.76 11.82
N GLY A 181 3.57 20.51 11.76
CA GLY A 181 4.15 19.78 10.64
C GLY A 181 3.57 18.37 10.55
N ARG A 182 3.85 17.65 9.45
CA ARG A 182 3.46 16.25 9.32
C ARG A 182 3.88 15.46 10.57
N PRO A 183 3.02 14.56 11.08
CA PRO A 183 3.34 13.77 12.25
C PRO A 183 4.66 13.02 12.04
N LYS A 184 5.54 13.03 13.05
CA LYS A 184 6.81 12.33 13.00
C LYS A 184 6.76 11.05 13.85
N PRO A 185 7.66 10.08 13.62
CA PRO A 185 7.81 8.93 14.51
C PRO A 185 8.02 9.34 15.98
N ASP A 186 8.72 10.44 16.24
CA ASP A 186 8.90 10.98 17.60
C ASP A 186 7.58 11.41 18.28
N ASP A 187 6.59 11.84 17.49
CA ASP A 187 5.27 12.20 18.01
C ASP A 187 4.52 10.98 18.53
N VAL A 188 4.67 9.82 17.88
CA VAL A 188 4.09 8.53 18.33
C VAL A 188 4.66 8.15 19.69
N VAL A 189 5.98 8.24 19.86
CA VAL A 189 6.65 7.92 21.14
C VAL A 189 6.17 8.86 22.25
N ARG A 190 6.05 10.16 21.95
CA ARG A 190 5.53 11.14 22.91
C ARG A 190 4.08 10.84 23.30
N LEU A 191 3.22 10.52 22.33
CA LEU A 191 1.80 10.20 22.57
C LEU A 191 1.64 8.92 23.39
N ARG A 192 2.46 7.90 23.10
CA ARG A 192 2.54 6.68 23.91
C ARG A 192 2.87 6.99 25.37
N GLY A 193 3.90 7.79 25.63
CA GLY A 193 4.27 8.18 27.00
C GLY A 193 3.16 8.93 27.73
N ARG A 194 2.46 9.85 27.05
CA ARG A 194 1.29 10.56 27.61
C ARG A 194 0.14 9.61 27.91
N LEU A 195 -0.12 8.65 27.03
CA LEU A 195 -1.17 7.65 27.21
C LEU A 195 -0.89 6.74 28.41
N THR A 196 0.36 6.30 28.59
CA THR A 196 0.77 5.51 29.75
C THR A 196 0.56 6.28 31.05
N GLN A 197 1.01 7.54 31.12
CA GLN A 197 0.78 8.39 32.29
C GLN A 197 -0.71 8.59 32.60
N LEU A 198 -1.52 8.74 31.55
CA LEU A 198 -2.97 8.88 31.71
C LEU A 198 -3.60 7.58 32.23
N SER A 199 -3.14 6.41 31.77
CA SER A 199 -3.60 5.12 32.27
C SER A 199 -3.20 4.86 33.73
N GLU A 200 -1.99 5.27 34.12
CA GLU A 200 -1.51 5.17 35.51
C GLU A 200 -2.37 6.01 36.45
N LYS A 201 -2.71 7.25 36.04
CA LYS A 201 -3.62 8.12 36.79
C LYS A 201 -5.01 7.53 36.98
N LEU A 202 -5.45 6.69 36.04
CA LEU A 202 -6.74 5.99 36.10
C LEU A 202 -6.67 4.64 36.83
N GLY A 203 -5.47 4.18 37.19
CA GLY A 203 -5.28 2.84 37.75
C GLY A 203 -5.66 1.71 36.79
N VAL A 204 -5.70 1.98 35.49
CA VAL A 204 -6.00 0.99 34.45
C VAL A 204 -4.67 0.50 33.87
N PRO A 205 -4.26 -0.75 34.13
CA PRO A 205 -3.04 -1.27 33.54
C PRO A 205 -3.24 -1.46 32.04
N LEU A 206 -2.52 -0.68 31.22
CA LEU A 206 -2.36 -0.98 29.80
C LEU A 206 -1.38 -2.15 29.67
N GLY A 207 -1.91 -3.36 29.80
CA GLY A 207 -1.15 -4.59 29.54
C GLY A 207 -0.69 -4.62 28.09
N LEU A 208 0.63 -4.57 27.88
CA LEU A 208 1.30 -4.54 26.58
C LEU A 208 1.01 -3.27 25.74
N LEU A 209 1.71 -2.18 26.08
CA LEU A 209 2.21 -1.21 25.10
C LEU A 209 3.72 -1.22 25.11
#